data_AF-A0A452ZND7-F1
#
_entry.id   AF-A0A452ZND7-F1
#
_cell.length_a   1.000
_cell.length_b   1.000
_cell.length_c   1.000
_cell.angle_alpha   90.00
_cell.angle_beta   90.00
_cell.angle_gamma   90.00
#
_symmetry.space_group_name_H-M   'P 1'
#
loop_
_entity.id
_entity.type
_entity.pdbx_description
1 polymer ?
#
loop_
_entity_poly.entity_id
_entity_poly.type
_entity_poly.pdbx_seq_one_letter_code
_entity_poly.pdbx_strand_id
1 'polypeptide(L)'
;QSKPPPPRFPTPKEIRRGLDQYVVGQDKAKKVLCVAVHNHYKRIYSEPSTKSSSQTSAADDDTELEKSNILLLGPTGSGKTLLAKTLARFANVPFVIADATAITQAADFDVEAAERGIIYIDEVDKLAQKLGCQEDRRDVSGEGVQQALLKMFEGTVFSVPRKRSQNGMSHGCVEV
;
A
#
# COMPACT_ATOMS: atom_id res chain seq x y z
N GLN A 1 -9.93 -3.83 -34.49
CA GLN A 1 -8.70 -3.85 -33.67
C GLN A 1 -9.04 -4.58 -32.38
N SER A 2 -8.35 -5.69 -32.09
CA SER A 2 -8.63 -6.54 -30.93
C SER A 2 -8.11 -5.86 -29.66
N LYS A 3 -9.02 -5.62 -28.71
CA LYS A 3 -8.72 -5.13 -27.36
C LYS A 3 -7.55 -5.95 -26.77
N PRO A 4 -6.51 -5.31 -26.22
CA PRO A 4 -5.41 -6.04 -25.59
C PRO A 4 -5.95 -6.95 -24.48
N PRO A 5 -5.35 -8.13 -24.25
CA PRO A 5 -5.79 -9.04 -23.21
C PRO A 5 -5.77 -8.31 -21.85
N PRO A 6 -6.78 -8.52 -20.99
CA PRO A 6 -6.82 -7.87 -19.70
C PRO A 6 -5.55 -8.22 -18.91
N PRO A 7 -4.97 -7.26 -18.18
CA PRO A 7 -3.81 -7.52 -17.35
C PRO A 7 -4.15 -8.63 -16.34
N ARG A 8 -3.38 -9.72 -16.39
CA ARG A 8 -3.63 -10.91 -15.56
C ARG A 8 -2.97 -10.72 -14.21
N PHE A 9 -3.73 -10.32 -13.21
CA PHE A 9 -3.26 -10.27 -11.82
C PHE A 9 -3.24 -11.68 -11.21
N PRO A 10 -2.25 -11.98 -10.34
CA PRO A 10 -2.17 -13.28 -9.71
C PRO A 10 -3.36 -13.50 -8.77
N THR A 11 -3.95 -14.70 -8.84
CA THR A 11 -5.02 -15.10 -7.93
C THR A 11 -4.50 -15.18 -6.48
N PRO A 12 -5.37 -15.05 -5.46
CA PRO A 12 -4.94 -15.14 -4.06
C PRO A 12 -4.20 -16.45 -3.75
N LYS A 13 -4.55 -17.54 -4.45
CA LYS A 13 -3.90 -18.85 -4.33
C LYS A 13 -2.48 -18.84 -4.90
N GLU A 14 -2.26 -18.16 -6.03
CA GLU A 14 -0.93 -18.02 -6.63
C GLU A 14 -0.01 -17.17 -5.77
N ILE A 15 -0.50 -16.04 -5.23
CA ILE A 15 0.25 -15.20 -4.28
C ILE A 15 0.62 -16.00 -3.03
N ARG A 16 -0.35 -16.73 -2.45
CA ARG A 16 -0.11 -17.56 -1.27
C ARG A 16 0.96 -18.61 -1.52
N ARG A 17 0.91 -19.28 -2.67
CA ARG A 17 1.93 -20.28 -3.05
C ARG A 17 3.33 -19.66 -3.14
N GLY A 18 3.45 -18.41 -3.60
CA GLY A 18 4.70 -17.67 -3.57
C GLY A 18 5.18 -17.38 -2.13
N LEU A 19 4.27 -16.91 -1.26
CA LEU A 19 4.59 -16.65 0.15
C LEU A 19 4.98 -17.92 0.92
N ASP A 20 4.37 -19.06 0.60
CA ASP A 20 4.63 -20.34 1.27
C ASP A 20 6.06 -20.85 1.05
N GLN A 21 6.76 -20.39 0.01
CA GLN A 21 8.16 -20.78 -0.26
C GLN A 21 9.15 -20.09 0.68
N TYR A 22 8.80 -18.93 1.26
CA TYR A 22 9.72 -18.11 2.05
C TYR A 22 9.29 -17.98 3.52
N VAL A 23 7.99 -18.06 3.80
CA VAL A 23 7.45 -17.93 5.15
C VAL A 23 6.76 -19.24 5.52
N VAL A 24 7.17 -19.87 6.61
CA VAL A 24 6.53 -21.10 7.12
C VAL A 24 5.42 -20.73 8.11
N GLY A 25 4.26 -21.40 8.01
CA GLY A 25 3.10 -21.15 8.86
C GLY A 25 2.37 -19.83 8.56
N GLN A 26 1.82 -19.19 9.59
CA GLN A 26 1.11 -17.89 9.49
C GLN A 26 -0.05 -17.88 8.46
N ASP A 27 -0.78 -18.99 8.34
CA ASP A 27 -1.81 -19.19 7.31
C ASP A 27 -2.89 -18.11 7.29
N LYS A 28 -3.30 -17.64 8.47
CA LYS A 28 -4.29 -16.56 8.61
C LYS A 28 -3.76 -15.26 8.02
N ALA A 29 -2.53 -14.87 8.36
CA ALA A 29 -1.91 -13.64 7.87
C ALA A 29 -1.70 -13.70 6.35
N LYS A 30 -1.19 -14.83 5.84
CA LYS A 30 -1.02 -15.04 4.39
C LYS A 30 -2.34 -14.93 3.64
N LYS A 31 -3.41 -15.57 4.13
CA LYS A 31 -4.74 -15.50 3.52
C LYS A 31 -5.25 -14.05 3.45
N VAL A 32 -5.16 -13.31 4.55
CA VAL A 32 -5.60 -11.90 4.61
C VAL A 32 -4.82 -11.05 3.62
N LEU A 33 -3.49 -11.16 3.60
CA LEU A 33 -2.65 -10.37 2.70
C LEU A 33 -2.85 -10.72 1.23
N CYS A 34 -3.02 -12.00 0.90
CA CYS A 34 -3.29 -12.42 -0.48
C CYS A 34 -4.63 -11.89 -0.99
N VAL A 35 -5.67 -11.93 -0.15
CA VAL A 35 -6.98 -11.37 -0.50
C VAL A 35 -6.89 -9.86 -0.63
N ALA A 36 -6.22 -9.18 0.29
CA ALA A 36 -6.10 -7.73 0.24
C ALA A 36 -5.31 -7.23 -0.97
N VAL A 37 -4.20 -7.88 -1.34
CA VAL A 37 -3.44 -7.54 -2.56
C VAL A 37 -4.28 -7.79 -3.81
N HIS A 38 -4.99 -8.93 -3.87
CA HIS A 38 -5.89 -9.20 -4.98
C HIS A 38 -7.01 -8.15 -5.08
N ASN A 39 -7.59 -7.73 -3.95
CA ASN A 39 -8.61 -6.69 -3.92
C ASN A 39 -8.05 -5.32 -4.27
N HIS A 40 -6.82 -5.00 -3.85
CA HIS A 40 -6.12 -3.78 -4.24
C HIS A 40 -5.92 -3.73 -5.76
N TYR A 41 -5.51 -4.84 -6.36
CA TYR A 41 -5.46 -4.98 -7.81
C TYR A 41 -6.81 -4.79 -8.48
N LYS A 42 -7.87 -5.44 -7.96
CA LYS A 42 -9.23 -5.26 -8.47
C LYS A 42 -9.61 -3.77 -8.41
N ARG A 43 -9.39 -3.10 -7.28
CA ARG A 43 -9.67 -1.66 -7.09
C ARG A 43 -8.91 -0.76 -8.08
N ILE A 44 -7.65 -1.07 -8.39
CA ILE A 44 -6.82 -0.25 -9.30
C ILE A 44 -7.26 -0.39 -10.75
N TYR A 45 -7.61 -1.60 -11.18
CA TYR A 45 -7.92 -1.89 -12.59
C TYR A 45 -9.41 -1.96 -12.89
N SER A 46 -10.26 -1.96 -11.87
CA SER A 46 -11.64 -1.51 -11.94
C SER A 46 -11.62 0.02 -12.05
N GLU A 47 -11.23 0.54 -13.22
CA GLU A 47 -11.65 1.89 -13.57
C GLU A 47 -13.19 1.96 -13.50
N PRO A 48 -13.77 3.12 -13.19
CA PRO A 48 -15.20 3.38 -13.35
C PRO A 48 -15.50 3.46 -14.85
N SER A 49 -15.30 2.37 -15.58
CA SER A 49 -15.73 2.25 -16.96
C SER A 49 -17.25 2.20 -16.94
N THR A 50 -17.84 3.38 -17.02
CA THR A 50 -19.11 3.66 -17.69
C THR A 50 -20.22 2.66 -17.39
N LYS A 51 -21.17 3.10 -16.55
CA LYS A 51 -22.58 2.71 -16.64
C LYS A 51 -23.03 2.79 -18.10
N SER A 52 -22.89 1.72 -18.86
CA SER A 52 -23.32 1.61 -20.25
C SER A 52 -23.46 0.12 -20.58
N SER A 53 -24.55 -0.44 -20.08
CA SER A 53 -25.44 -1.33 -20.85
C SER A 53 -24.76 -2.27 -21.86
N SER A 54 -24.30 -3.43 -21.40
CA SER A 54 -24.39 -4.65 -22.22
C SER A 54 -24.35 -5.88 -21.33
N GLN A 55 -25.54 -6.46 -21.18
CA GLN A 55 -25.85 -7.77 -20.61
C GLN A 55 -24.79 -8.83 -20.91
N THR A 56 -24.21 -9.46 -19.89
CA THR A 56 -24.43 -10.89 -19.58
C THR A 56 -23.66 -11.37 -18.34
N SER A 57 -24.36 -12.14 -17.50
CA SER A 57 -23.88 -13.14 -16.53
C SER A 57 -23.17 -12.70 -15.23
N ALA A 58 -23.98 -12.79 -14.17
CA ALA A 58 -23.67 -13.22 -12.80
C ALA A 58 -22.81 -12.30 -11.91
N ALA A 59 -23.52 -11.56 -11.05
CA ALA A 59 -23.03 -10.98 -9.79
C ALA A 59 -21.93 -9.94 -9.97
N ASP A 60 -22.20 -8.91 -10.78
CA ASP A 60 -21.42 -7.66 -10.72
C ASP A 60 -21.83 -6.93 -9.43
N ASP A 61 -21.17 -7.34 -8.36
CA ASP A 61 -21.15 -6.67 -7.08
C ASP A 61 -20.49 -5.30 -7.32
N ASP A 62 -21.33 -4.31 -7.63
CA ASP A 62 -21.03 -2.87 -7.69
C ASP A 62 -20.71 -2.37 -6.27
N THR A 63 -19.81 -3.08 -5.58
CA THR A 63 -19.33 -2.73 -4.27
C THR A 63 -18.22 -1.71 -4.45
N GLU A 64 -18.45 -0.52 -3.90
CA GLU A 64 -17.40 0.46 -3.67
C GLU A 64 -16.28 -0.22 -2.86
N LEU A 65 -15.18 -0.56 -3.54
CA LEU A 65 -14.07 -1.26 -2.91
C LEU A 65 -13.28 -0.28 -2.04
N GLU A 66 -13.59 -0.27 -0.74
CA GLU A 66 -12.89 0.53 0.26
C GLU A 66 -11.41 0.14 0.39
N LYS A 67 -10.57 1.12 0.77
CA LYS A 67 -9.15 0.87 1.05
C LYS A 67 -9.01 -0.07 2.26
N SER A 68 -8.44 -1.24 2.02
CA SER A 68 -8.16 -2.23 3.07
C SER A 68 -6.80 -1.97 3.73
N ASN A 69 -6.80 -1.23 4.83
CA ASN A 69 -5.61 -1.08 5.68
C ASN A 69 -5.40 -2.36 6.52
N ILE A 70 -4.17 -2.87 6.58
CA ILE A 70 -3.84 -4.11 7.30
C ILE A 70 -2.82 -3.81 8.38
N LEU A 71 -3.14 -4.21 9.61
CA LEU A 71 -2.20 -4.21 10.73
C LEU A 71 -1.76 -5.64 11.05
N LEU A 72 -0.45 -5.91 10.92
CA LEU A 72 0.12 -7.21 11.27
C LEU A 72 0.60 -7.20 12.72
N LEU A 73 -0.07 -7.98 13.57
CA LEU A 73 0.28 -8.13 14.99
C LEU A 73 0.89 -9.52 15.25
N GLY A 74 1.93 -9.55 16.08
CA GLY A 74 2.58 -10.78 16.51
C GLY A 74 3.91 -10.53 17.22
N PRO A 75 4.47 -11.53 17.91
CA PRO A 75 5.73 -11.38 18.65
C PRO A 75 6.90 -11.02 17.72
N THR A 76 7.98 -10.48 18.28
CA THR A 76 9.21 -10.25 17.55
C THR A 76 9.76 -11.57 16.98
N GLY A 77 10.40 -11.51 15.81
CA GLY A 77 10.93 -12.71 15.15
C GLY A 77 9.89 -13.62 14.47
N SER A 78 8.58 -13.31 14.51
CA SER A 78 7.54 -14.12 13.85
C SER A 78 7.49 -14.03 12.32
N GLY A 79 8.35 -13.21 11.72
CA GLY A 79 8.44 -13.05 10.26
C GLY A 79 7.53 -11.99 9.63
N LYS A 80 6.95 -11.07 10.40
CA LYS A 80 6.10 -9.96 9.86
C LYS A 80 6.80 -9.18 8.72
N THR A 81 8.00 -8.67 8.99
CA THR A 81 8.83 -7.95 8.02
C THR A 81 9.22 -8.82 6.83
N LEU A 82 9.54 -10.10 7.07
CA LEU A 82 9.88 -11.04 6.00
C LEU A 82 8.69 -11.29 5.08
N LEU A 83 7.49 -11.40 5.65
CA LEU A 83 6.25 -11.63 4.92
C LEU A 83 5.94 -10.42 4.03
N ALA A 84 6.05 -9.19 4.55
CA ALA A 84 5.89 -7.97 3.77
C ALA A 84 6.90 -7.85 2.62
N LYS A 85 8.19 -8.08 2.90
CA LYS A 85 9.26 -8.08 1.87
C LYS A 85 9.04 -9.16 0.80
N THR A 86 8.57 -10.32 1.19
CA THR A 86 8.26 -11.41 0.25
C THR A 86 7.07 -11.05 -0.61
N LEU A 87 6.01 -10.49 -0.01
CA LEU A 87 4.83 -10.02 -0.73
C LEU A 87 5.21 -8.97 -1.78
N ALA A 88 6.08 -8.02 -1.44
CA ALA A 88 6.59 -7.02 -2.39
C ALA A 88 7.19 -7.63 -3.65
N ARG A 89 7.98 -8.70 -3.51
CA ARG A 89 8.63 -9.40 -4.64
C ARG A 89 7.64 -10.08 -5.57
N PHE A 90 6.51 -10.55 -5.04
CA PHE A 90 5.50 -11.26 -5.83
C PHE A 90 4.40 -10.33 -6.36
N ALA A 91 4.16 -9.22 -5.66
CA ALA A 91 3.01 -8.38 -5.90
C ALA A 91 3.19 -7.44 -7.09
N ASN A 92 4.32 -7.38 -7.82
CA ASN A 92 4.53 -6.58 -9.05
C ASN A 92 3.92 -5.15 -9.03
N VAL A 93 3.81 -4.54 -7.86
CA VAL A 93 3.29 -3.19 -7.64
C VAL A 93 4.38 -2.38 -6.95
N PRO A 94 4.42 -1.05 -7.14
CA PRO A 94 5.31 -0.18 -6.39
C PRO A 94 5.14 -0.46 -4.89
N PHE A 95 6.18 -0.98 -4.26
CA PHE A 95 6.15 -1.38 -2.85
C PHE A 95 7.24 -0.65 -2.10
N VAL A 96 6.87 0.02 -1.01
CA VAL A 96 7.81 0.81 -0.22
C VAL A 96 7.76 0.45 1.25
N ILE A 97 8.96 0.35 1.83
CA ILE A 97 9.19 0.14 3.26
C ILE A 97 9.50 1.51 3.86
N ALA A 98 8.43 2.21 4.25
CA ALA A 98 8.36 3.54 4.88
C ALA A 98 9.03 4.76 4.17
N ASP A 99 8.49 5.94 4.53
CA ASP A 99 8.59 7.29 3.92
C ASP A 99 7.83 7.48 2.58
N ALA A 100 6.96 8.50 2.52
CA ALA A 100 6.19 8.87 1.33
C ALA A 100 7.10 9.39 0.20
N THR A 101 8.24 9.98 0.55
CA THR A 101 9.25 10.33 -0.47
C THR A 101 9.83 9.09 -1.14
N ALA A 102 9.87 7.96 -0.43
CA ALA A 102 10.33 6.70 -0.98
C ALA A 102 9.29 6.07 -1.92
N ILE A 103 7.97 6.27 -1.72
CA ILE A 103 6.94 5.76 -2.65
C ILE A 103 7.07 6.38 -4.03
N THR A 104 7.27 7.70 -4.08
CA THR A 104 7.43 8.43 -5.33
C THR A 104 8.72 8.03 -6.03
N GLN A 105 9.80 7.76 -5.27
CA GLN A 105 11.06 7.25 -5.83
C GLN A 105 10.93 5.83 -6.37
N ALA A 106 10.22 4.94 -5.67
CA ALA A 106 9.97 3.58 -6.14
C ALA A 106 9.07 3.52 -7.37
N ALA A 107 8.27 4.57 -7.58
CA ALA A 107 7.45 4.79 -8.77
C ALA A 107 8.17 5.65 -9.84
N ASP A 108 9.47 5.90 -9.74
CA ASP A 108 10.22 6.75 -10.70
C ASP A 108 9.60 8.16 -10.92
N PHE A 109 8.98 8.73 -9.88
CA PHE A 109 8.22 9.99 -9.90
C PHE A 109 6.95 9.97 -10.77
N ASP A 110 6.45 8.77 -11.08
CA ASP A 110 5.12 8.57 -11.65
C ASP A 110 4.06 8.63 -10.55
N VAL A 111 3.21 9.66 -10.64
CA VAL A 111 2.11 9.91 -9.71
C VAL A 111 1.07 8.80 -9.79
N GLU A 112 0.74 8.34 -11.01
CA GLU A 112 -0.29 7.31 -11.20
C GLU A 112 0.16 5.97 -10.63
N ALA A 113 1.44 5.63 -10.78
CA ALA A 113 2.01 4.43 -10.16
C ALA A 113 2.11 4.57 -8.63
N ALA A 114 2.44 5.77 -8.11
CA ALA A 114 2.51 6.04 -6.68
C ALA A 114 1.13 5.90 -5.99
N GLU A 115 0.06 6.43 -6.60
CA GLU A 115 -1.33 6.30 -6.12
C GLU A 115 -1.78 4.83 -5.98
N ARG A 116 -1.20 3.96 -6.81
CA ARG A 116 -1.51 2.52 -6.90
C ARG A 116 -0.54 1.66 -6.08
N GLY A 117 0.44 2.27 -5.42
CA GLY A 117 1.46 1.57 -4.63
C GLY A 117 0.93 0.95 -3.34
N ILE A 118 1.76 0.09 -2.74
CA ILE A 118 1.56 -0.48 -1.41
C ILE A 118 2.65 0.06 -0.48
N ILE A 119 2.24 0.55 0.70
CA ILE A 119 3.14 1.03 1.74
C ILE A 119 3.16 0.00 2.88
N TYR A 120 4.37 -0.40 3.29
CA TYR A 120 4.61 -1.15 4.51
C TYR A 120 5.36 -0.28 5.52
N ILE A 121 4.80 -0.18 6.72
CA ILE A 121 5.39 0.53 7.85
C ILE A 121 5.77 -0.51 8.89
N ASP A 122 7.05 -0.61 9.22
CA ASP A 122 7.55 -1.53 10.24
C ASP A 122 7.64 -0.84 11.60
N GLU A 123 7.69 -1.64 12.67
CA GLU A 123 7.90 -1.16 14.04
C GLU A 123 6.91 -0.08 14.52
N VAL A 124 5.66 -0.15 14.04
CA VAL A 124 4.58 0.77 14.47
C VAL A 124 4.30 0.72 15.97
N ASP A 125 4.66 -0.38 16.63
CA ASP A 125 4.57 -0.54 18.08
C ASP A 125 5.48 0.44 18.85
N LYS A 126 6.61 0.87 18.25
CA LYS A 126 7.46 1.91 18.84
C LYS A 126 6.77 3.27 18.92
N LEU A 127 5.77 3.51 18.08
CA LEU A 127 4.99 4.75 18.09
C LEU A 127 3.96 4.79 19.23
N ALA A 128 3.52 3.63 19.72
CA ALA A 128 2.47 3.51 20.72
C ALA A 128 2.98 3.57 22.18
N GLN A 129 4.30 3.58 22.40
CA GLN A 129 4.91 3.31 23.71
C GLN A 129 4.85 4.48 24.72
N LYS A 130 3.88 5.40 24.62
CA LYS A 130 3.81 6.60 25.47
C LYS A 130 2.46 6.87 26.16
N LEU A 131 1.72 5.83 26.53
CA LEU A 131 0.44 5.98 27.27
C LEU A 131 0.61 6.14 28.80
N GLY A 132 1.82 6.32 29.31
CA GLY A 132 2.07 6.59 30.73
C GLY A 132 3.18 7.62 30.90
N CYS A 133 2.86 8.72 31.59
CA CYS A 133 3.75 9.80 32.02
C CYS A 133 4.12 10.86 30.96
N GLN A 134 3.35 11.95 30.95
CA GLN A 134 3.75 13.31 31.37
C GLN A 134 3.10 14.34 30.46
N GLU A 135 2.06 15.00 30.98
CA GLU A 135 1.53 16.25 30.43
C GLU A 135 2.68 17.25 30.28
N ASP A 136 2.68 17.99 29.16
CA ASP A 136 3.44 19.24 28.97
C ASP A 136 4.88 19.17 28.42
N ARG A 137 5.17 18.25 27.49
CA ARG A 137 6.20 18.49 26.46
C ARG A 137 5.65 18.12 25.08
N ARG A 138 5.48 19.13 24.22
CA ARG A 138 5.12 19.00 22.80
C ARG A 138 5.81 17.79 22.18
N ASP A 139 5.02 16.76 21.91
CA ASP A 139 5.53 15.46 21.52
C ASP A 139 5.88 15.42 20.04
N VAL A 140 7.17 15.46 19.76
CA VAL A 140 7.73 15.47 18.40
C VAL A 140 7.96 14.06 17.82
N SER A 141 7.81 12.99 18.61
CA SER A 141 8.24 11.64 18.18
C SER A 141 7.14 10.59 18.05
N GLY A 142 6.07 10.65 18.84
CA GLY A 142 5.03 9.62 18.87
C GLY A 142 3.69 10.12 18.33
N GLU A 143 3.08 11.05 19.07
CA GLU A 143 1.76 11.59 18.75
C GLU A 143 1.74 12.37 17.42
N GLY A 144 2.74 13.21 17.14
CA GLY A 144 2.85 13.92 15.87
C GLY A 144 2.98 13.00 14.65
N VAL A 145 3.65 11.85 14.81
CA VAL A 145 3.77 10.83 13.75
C VAL A 145 2.44 10.11 13.56
N GLN A 146 1.74 9.76 14.65
CA GLN A 146 0.41 9.15 14.57
C GLN A 146 -0.60 10.08 13.88
N GLN A 147 -0.58 11.38 14.20
CA GLN A 147 -1.42 12.38 13.53
C GLN A 147 -1.06 12.54 12.04
N ALA A 148 0.22 12.47 11.68
CA ALA A 148 0.65 12.49 10.28
C ALA A 148 0.19 11.22 9.53
N LEU A 149 0.28 10.05 10.16
CA LEU A 149 -0.18 8.78 9.60
C LEU A 149 -1.71 8.75 9.42
N LEU A 150 -2.47 9.33 10.36
CA LEU A 150 -3.92 9.49 10.22
C LEU A 150 -4.29 10.28 8.96
N LYS A 151 -3.61 11.40 8.70
CA LYS A 151 -3.79 12.19 7.47
C LYS A 151 -3.44 11.39 6.20
N MET A 152 -2.43 10.54 6.27
CA MET A 152 -2.08 9.64 5.15
C MET A 152 -3.16 8.58 4.90
N PHE A 153 -3.83 8.07 5.94
CA PHE A 153 -4.89 7.08 5.80
C PHE A 153 -6.25 7.69 5.37
N GLU A 154 -6.53 8.93 5.74
CA GLU A 154 -7.77 9.65 5.38
C GLU A 154 -7.83 10.04 3.89
N GLY A 155 -6.74 9.88 3.12
CA GLY A 155 -6.73 10.18 1.69
C GLY A 155 -6.58 11.68 1.39
N THR A 156 -5.65 12.33 2.07
CA THR A 156 -5.29 13.74 1.81
C THR A 156 -4.27 13.87 0.67
N VAL A 157 -4.36 14.95 -0.10
CA VAL A 157 -3.38 15.31 -1.13
C VAL A 157 -2.08 15.76 -0.45
N PHE A 158 -0.95 15.19 -0.84
CA PHE A 158 0.37 15.43 -0.27
C PHE A 158 1.31 16.07 -1.28
N SER A 159 1.99 17.14 -0.90
CA SER A 159 3.00 17.78 -1.76
C SER A 159 4.37 17.13 -1.59
N VAL A 160 4.85 16.42 -2.61
CA VAL A 160 6.17 15.78 -2.65
C VAL A 160 7.18 16.67 -3.40
N PRO A 161 8.34 17.00 -2.82
CA PRO A 161 9.38 17.76 -3.51
C PRO A 161 10.05 16.93 -4.62
N ARG A 162 10.17 17.48 -5.84
CA ARG A 162 10.86 16.78 -6.96
C ARG A 162 12.37 16.72 -6.75
N LYS A 163 13.01 15.67 -7.25
CA LYS A 163 14.47 15.52 -7.24
C LYS A 163 15.13 16.66 -8.04
N ARG A 164 16.13 17.30 -7.44
CA ARG A 164 16.98 18.30 -8.13
C ARG A 164 17.64 17.66 -9.35
N SER A 165 17.28 18.15 -10.54
CA SER A 165 18.10 17.92 -11.74
C SER A 165 19.40 18.71 -11.62
N GLN A 166 20.51 18.19 -12.15
CA GLN A 166 21.86 18.79 -12.06
C GLN A 166 21.99 20.19 -12.67
N ASN A 167 20.93 20.74 -13.28
CA ASN A 167 20.87 22.13 -13.73
C ASN A 167 19.93 22.94 -12.82
N GLY A 168 20.49 23.46 -11.72
CA GLY A 168 20.23 24.77 -11.09
C GLY A 168 18.83 25.33 -10.80
N MET A 169 17.73 24.85 -11.39
CA MET A 169 16.42 25.48 -11.26
C MET A 169 15.30 24.44 -11.44
N SER A 170 14.76 23.93 -10.34
CA SER A 170 13.40 23.36 -10.26
C SER A 170 12.98 23.27 -8.80
N HIS A 171 12.36 24.34 -8.28
CA HIS A 171 11.51 24.27 -7.09
C HIS A 171 10.10 23.93 -7.57
N GLY A 172 9.81 22.63 -7.75
CA GLY A 172 8.48 22.15 -8.08
C GLY A 172 8.09 21.06 -7.10
N CYS A 173 6.95 21.21 -6.43
CA CYS A 173 6.29 20.13 -5.71
C CYS A 173 5.33 19.41 -6.67
N VAL A 174 5.19 18.10 -6.50
CA VAL A 174 4.17 17.29 -7.16
C VAL A 174 3.14 16.94 -6.10
N GLU A 175 1.87 17.21 -6.38
CA GLU A 175 0.76 16.80 -5.53
C GLU A 175 0.43 15.34 -5.84
N VAL A 176 0.33 14.51 -4.80
CA VAL A 176 0.08 13.06 -4.84
C VAL A 176 -1.09 12.73 -3.92
#